data_AF-A0AB33TXD5-F1
#
_entry.id   AF-A0AB33TXD5-F1
#
_cell.length_a   1.000
_cell.length_b   1.000
_cell.length_c   1.000
_cell.angle_alpha   90.00
_cell.angle_beta   90.00
_cell.angle_gamma   90.00
#
_symmetry.space_group_name_H-M   'P 1'
#
loop_
_entity.id
_entity.type
_entity.pdbx_description
1 polymer ?
#
loop_
_entity_poly.entity_id
_entity_poly.type
_entity_poly.pdbx_seq_one_letter_code
_entity_poly.pdbx_strand_id
1 'polypeptide(L)'
;MAEGQKSAVTEYYLNHGIWPSDNSAAGVASSADIKGKYVEKVEVAKGVITATMLSTGVNKEIQGKKLSLWAKRQAGSVKWFCGQPVTRAANAKADKAANADDVAADGTNKIDTKHLPSTCRDASSAVCIETPPTAFYKNT
;
A
#
# COMPACT_ATOMS: atom_id res chain seq x y z
N MET A 1 3.09 -3.88 -13.30
CA MET A 1 1.77 -3.19 -13.30
C MET A 1 1.56 -2.34 -12.05
N ALA A 2 1.86 -2.83 -10.83
CA ALA A 2 1.73 -2.04 -9.59
C ALA A 2 2.90 -1.07 -9.32
N GLU A 3 4.10 -1.31 -9.87
CA GLU A 3 5.28 -0.46 -9.66
C GLU A 3 5.17 0.93 -10.29
N GLY A 4 4.48 1.06 -11.44
CA GLY A 4 4.23 2.36 -12.06
C GLY A 4 3.41 3.29 -11.17
N GLN A 5 2.51 2.71 -10.36
CA GLN A 5 1.69 3.45 -9.40
C GLN A 5 2.53 3.91 -8.20
N LYS A 6 3.49 3.09 -7.75
CA LYS A 6 4.41 3.46 -6.65
C LYS A 6 5.25 4.68 -7.02
N SER A 7 5.75 4.73 -8.25
CA SER A 7 6.56 5.85 -8.73
C SER A 7 5.76 7.15 -8.68
N ALA A 8 4.56 7.14 -9.28
CA ALA A 8 3.70 8.31 -9.36
C ALA A 8 3.26 8.81 -7.96
N VAL A 9 2.88 7.90 -7.06
CA VAL A 9 2.50 8.24 -5.68
C VAL A 9 3.70 8.81 -4.89
N THR A 10 4.89 8.26 -5.10
CA THR A 10 6.13 8.73 -4.44
C THR A 10 6.52 10.11 -4.94
N GLU A 11 6.51 10.33 -6.26
CA GLU A 11 6.84 11.61 -6.88
C GLU A 11 5.87 12.71 -6.44
N TYR A 12 4.56 12.42 -6.41
CA TYR A 12 3.57 13.36 -5.88
C TYR A 12 3.88 13.74 -4.43
N TYR A 13 4.19 12.76 -3.58
CA TYR A 13 4.53 13.02 -2.18
C TYR A 13 5.79 13.88 -2.04
N LEU A 14 6.83 13.61 -2.82
CA LEU A 14 8.08 14.37 -2.78
C LEU A 14 7.89 15.82 -3.27
N ASN A 15 7.02 16.05 -4.25
CA ASN A 15 6.75 17.38 -4.81
C ASN A 15 5.76 18.20 -3.96
N HIS A 16 4.77 17.57 -3.34
CA HIS A 16 3.68 18.27 -2.64
C HIS A 16 3.75 18.16 -1.10
N GLY A 17 4.58 17.27 -0.55
CA GLY A 17 4.68 17.01 0.88
C GLY A 17 3.43 16.35 1.49
N ILE A 18 2.47 15.94 0.67
CA ILE A 18 1.23 15.27 1.05
C ILE A 18 0.96 14.10 0.11
N TRP A 19 0.27 13.07 0.60
CA TRP A 19 -0.09 11.93 -0.22
C TRP A 19 -1.21 12.27 -1.21
N PRO A 20 -1.19 11.76 -2.45
CA PRO A 20 -2.24 12.04 -3.43
C PRO A 20 -3.58 11.50 -2.93
N SER A 21 -4.65 12.29 -3.05
CA SER A 21 -5.99 11.90 -2.59
C SER A 21 -6.53 10.67 -3.32
N ASP A 22 -6.23 10.56 -4.61
CA ASP A 22 -6.80 9.58 -5.53
C ASP A 22 -5.88 9.34 -6.75
N ASN A 23 -6.32 8.47 -7.68
CA ASN A 23 -5.61 8.16 -8.93
C ASN A 23 -5.31 9.41 -9.79
N SER A 24 -6.28 10.32 -9.90
CA SER A 24 -6.15 11.52 -10.73
C SER A 24 -5.12 12.47 -10.15
N ALA A 25 -5.16 12.70 -8.83
CA ALA A 25 -4.16 13.47 -8.12
C ALA A 25 -2.75 12.88 -8.26
N ALA A 26 -2.63 11.54 -8.24
CA ALA A 26 -1.37 10.86 -8.49
C ALA A 26 -0.91 10.91 -9.96
N GLY A 27 -1.73 11.39 -10.90
CA GLY A 27 -1.39 11.44 -12.33
C GLY A 27 -1.43 10.07 -13.01
N VAL A 28 -2.22 9.13 -12.50
CA VAL A 28 -2.35 7.78 -13.04
C VAL A 28 -3.75 7.52 -13.59
N ALA A 29 -3.89 6.46 -14.39
CA ALA A 29 -5.17 6.09 -14.98
C ALA A 29 -6.25 5.87 -13.91
N SER A 30 -7.52 6.01 -14.32
CA SER A 30 -8.65 5.79 -13.41
C SER A 30 -8.60 4.38 -12.82
N SER A 31 -9.14 4.18 -11.62
CA SER A 31 -8.97 2.91 -10.91
C SER A 31 -9.49 1.71 -11.70
N ALA A 32 -10.58 1.91 -12.43
CA ALA A 32 -11.18 0.92 -13.31
C ALA A 32 -10.29 0.61 -14.53
N ASP A 33 -9.45 1.51 -15.00
CA ASP A 33 -8.62 1.26 -16.19
C ASP A 33 -7.35 0.46 -15.86
N ILE A 34 -6.94 0.43 -14.59
CA ILE A 34 -5.77 -0.32 -14.12
C ILE A 34 -6.21 -1.76 -13.79
N LYS A 35 -6.36 -2.58 -14.83
CA LYS A 35 -6.72 -4.00 -14.74
C LYS A 35 -5.56 -4.91 -15.11
N GLY A 36 -5.64 -6.19 -14.75
CA GLY A 36 -4.68 -7.21 -15.17
C GLY A 36 -5.30 -8.60 -15.18
N LYS A 37 -4.51 -9.62 -15.54
CA LYS A 37 -4.98 -11.01 -15.66
C LYS A 37 -5.76 -11.51 -14.43
N TYR A 38 -5.39 -11.05 -13.24
CA TYR A 38 -6.02 -11.45 -11.97
C TYR A 38 -6.55 -10.26 -11.14
N VAL A 39 -6.38 -9.03 -11.65
CA VAL A 39 -6.67 -7.79 -10.93
C VAL A 39 -7.82 -7.08 -11.63
N GLU A 40 -8.89 -6.82 -10.90
CA GLU A 40 -10.09 -6.13 -11.37
C GLU A 40 -9.87 -4.63 -11.50
N LYS A 41 -9.24 -4.02 -10.48
CA LYS A 41 -8.96 -2.58 -10.42
C LYS A 41 -7.84 -2.29 -9.43
N VAL A 42 -7.21 -1.13 -9.60
CA VAL A 42 -6.22 -0.59 -8.66
C VAL A 42 -6.60 0.84 -8.29
N GLU A 43 -6.88 1.04 -7.01
CA GLU A 43 -7.31 2.32 -6.46
C GLU A 43 -6.19 2.95 -5.63
N VAL A 44 -5.89 4.22 -5.89
CA VAL A 44 -5.09 5.05 -5.00
C VAL A 44 -6.05 5.80 -4.11
N ALA A 45 -5.85 5.75 -2.80
CA ALA A 45 -6.61 6.51 -1.82
C ALA A 45 -5.65 7.05 -0.77
N LYS A 46 -5.43 8.37 -0.76
CA LYS A 46 -4.49 9.05 0.16
C LYS A 46 -3.08 8.40 0.09
N GLY A 47 -2.62 8.04 -1.10
CA GLY A 47 -1.34 7.36 -1.31
C GLY A 47 -1.27 5.89 -0.86
N VAL A 48 -2.37 5.29 -0.38
CA VAL A 48 -2.48 3.83 -0.27
C VAL A 48 -2.97 3.29 -1.61
N ILE A 49 -2.26 2.33 -2.17
CA ILE A 49 -2.60 1.64 -3.41
C ILE A 49 -3.28 0.32 -3.05
N THR A 50 -4.53 0.13 -3.44
CA THR A 50 -5.30 -1.08 -3.15
C THR A 50 -5.67 -1.79 -4.44
N ALA A 51 -5.19 -3.02 -4.61
CA ALA A 51 -5.54 -3.88 -5.71
C ALA A 51 -6.71 -4.79 -5.31
N THR A 52 -7.75 -4.83 -6.14
CA THR A 52 -8.88 -5.76 -5.97
C THR A 52 -8.72 -6.91 -6.96
N MET A 53 -8.79 -8.15 -6.48
CA MET A 53 -8.71 -9.36 -7.30
C MET A 53 -10.03 -9.59 -8.04
N LEU A 54 -9.95 -10.18 -9.24
CA LEU A 54 -11.13 -10.55 -10.02
C LEU A 54 -12.07 -11.49 -9.23
N SER A 55 -13.35 -11.44 -9.54
CA SER A 55 -14.36 -12.35 -9.00
C SER A 55 -14.42 -13.70 -9.72
N THR A 56 -13.81 -13.79 -10.91
CA THR A 56 -13.75 -15.01 -11.73
C THR A 56 -12.33 -15.23 -12.27
N GLY A 57 -12.00 -16.46 -12.69
CA GLY A 57 -10.67 -16.78 -13.23
C GLY A 57 -9.53 -16.75 -12.21
N VAL A 58 -9.84 -16.65 -10.92
CA VAL A 58 -8.90 -16.73 -9.79
C VAL A 58 -9.36 -17.78 -8.78
N ASN A 59 -8.44 -18.21 -7.89
CA ASN A 59 -8.77 -19.15 -6.81
C ASN A 59 -9.93 -18.60 -5.95
N LYS A 60 -10.91 -19.46 -5.63
CA LYS A 60 -12.09 -19.15 -4.81
C LYS A 60 -11.72 -18.43 -3.51
N GLU A 61 -10.59 -18.76 -2.91
CA GLU A 61 -10.14 -18.17 -1.65
C GLU A 61 -9.63 -16.72 -1.78
N ILE A 62 -9.45 -16.20 -3.00
CA ILE A 62 -8.98 -14.83 -3.29
C ILE A 62 -9.93 -14.00 -4.15
N GLN A 63 -11.10 -14.53 -4.52
CA GLN A 63 -12.08 -13.83 -5.35
C GLN A 63 -12.59 -12.56 -4.67
N GLY A 64 -12.53 -11.43 -5.39
CA GLY A 64 -12.96 -10.12 -4.87
C GLY A 64 -12.17 -9.61 -3.65
N LYS A 65 -11.06 -10.29 -3.30
CA LYS A 65 -10.22 -9.93 -2.16
C LYS A 65 -9.23 -8.84 -2.52
N LYS A 66 -8.66 -8.22 -1.50
CA LYS A 66 -7.82 -7.04 -1.61
C LYS A 66 -6.46 -7.24 -0.96
N LEU A 67 -5.46 -6.56 -1.52
CA LEU A 67 -4.17 -6.27 -0.90
C LEU A 67 -3.86 -4.79 -1.07
N SER A 68 -3.07 -4.24 -0.16
CA SER A 68 -2.64 -2.85 -0.23
C SER A 68 -1.13 -2.73 -0.23
N LEU A 69 -0.67 -1.67 -0.89
CA LEU A 69 0.67 -1.15 -0.80
C LEU A 69 0.59 0.26 -0.24
N TRP A 70 1.43 0.57 0.72
CA TRP A 70 1.50 1.90 1.32
C TRP A 70 2.94 2.26 1.57
N ALA A 71 3.23 3.56 1.64
CA ALA A 71 4.57 4.04 1.94
C ALA A 71 4.57 4.93 3.16
N LYS A 72 5.62 4.86 3.98
CA LYS A 72 5.86 5.79 5.08
C LYS A 72 7.10 6.64 4.78
N ARG A 73 7.12 7.89 5.24
CA ARG A 73 8.29 8.76 5.06
C ARG A 73 9.48 8.23 5.85
N GLN A 74 10.68 8.34 5.28
CA GLN A 74 11.94 8.06 5.94
C GLN A 74 13.00 9.06 5.46
N ALA A 75 13.34 10.06 6.29
CA ALA A 75 14.49 10.96 6.12
C ALA A 75 14.83 11.38 4.66
N GLY A 76 13.86 11.97 3.95
CA GLY A 76 14.05 12.44 2.56
C GLY A 76 13.70 11.41 1.47
N SER A 77 13.27 10.21 1.86
CA SER A 77 12.75 9.15 0.99
C SER A 77 11.43 8.60 1.54
N VAL A 78 10.86 7.59 0.87
CA VAL A 78 9.71 6.82 1.36
C VAL A 78 10.03 5.33 1.35
N LYS A 79 9.59 4.60 2.36
CA LYS A 79 9.67 3.14 2.43
C LYS A 79 8.32 2.53 2.12
N TRP A 80 8.27 1.65 1.13
CA TRP A 80 7.06 0.93 0.75
C TRP A 80 6.89 -0.36 1.55
N PHE A 81 5.63 -0.67 1.84
CA PHE A 81 5.16 -1.89 2.47
C PHE A 81 4.07 -2.52 1.60
N CYS A 82 3.85 -3.81 1.77
CA CYS A 82 2.86 -4.58 1.03
C CYS A 82 2.22 -5.62 1.94
N GLY A 83 0.90 -5.70 1.95
CA GLY A 83 0.20 -6.62 2.83
C GLY A 83 -1.29 -6.62 2.66
N GLN A 84 -1.97 -7.01 3.74
CA GLN A 84 -3.42 -6.95 3.83
C GLN A 84 -3.93 -5.51 3.66
N PRO A 85 -5.22 -5.34 3.37
CA PRO A 85 -5.77 -4.01 3.13
C PRO A 85 -5.53 -3.06 4.29
N VAL A 86 -5.19 -1.82 3.97
CA VAL A 86 -5.01 -0.74 4.95
C VAL A 86 -5.69 0.53 4.47
N THR A 87 -5.97 1.43 5.39
CA THR A 87 -6.46 2.77 5.10
C THR A 87 -5.60 3.81 5.81
N ARG A 88 -5.48 4.97 5.17
CA ARG A 88 -4.80 6.13 5.76
C ARG A 88 -5.82 7.14 6.25
N ALA A 89 -5.56 7.71 7.43
CA ALA A 89 -6.32 8.83 7.96
C ALA A 89 -6.21 10.05 7.03
N ALA A 90 -7.03 11.09 7.23
CA ALA A 90 -7.03 12.28 6.37
C ALA A 90 -5.62 12.91 6.27
N ASN A 91 -5.29 13.41 5.07
CA ASN A 91 -4.02 14.07 4.80
C ASN A 91 -3.87 15.30 5.70
N ALA A 92 -2.94 15.28 6.65
CA ALA A 92 -2.49 16.50 7.31
C ALA A 92 -1.54 17.25 6.38
N LYS A 93 -1.61 18.59 6.36
CA LYS A 93 -0.58 19.43 5.73
C LYS A 93 0.77 19.13 6.38
N ALA A 94 1.84 19.26 5.60
CA ALA A 94 3.23 19.08 6.02
C ALA A 94 3.68 20.02 7.18
N ASP A 95 2.86 21.00 7.58
CA ASP A 95 3.13 21.94 8.67
C ASP A 95 2.65 21.49 10.06
N LYS A 96 1.85 20.41 10.13
CA LYS A 96 1.53 19.74 11.40
C LYS A 96 2.38 18.49 11.51
N ALA A 97 3.14 18.39 12.59
CA ALA A 97 4.00 17.27 12.98
C ALA A 97 3.32 15.87 13.07
N ALA A 98 2.07 15.75 12.66
CA ALA A 98 1.37 14.50 12.43
C ALA A 98 1.27 14.27 10.92
N ASN A 99 2.40 13.99 10.25
CA ASN A 99 2.34 13.46 8.88
C ASN A 99 1.42 12.24 8.94
N ALA A 100 0.38 12.20 8.11
CA ALA A 100 -0.55 11.07 8.05
C ALA A 100 0.10 9.83 7.41
N ASP A 101 1.36 9.52 7.76
CA ASP A 101 2.13 8.44 7.16
C ASP A 101 1.63 7.08 7.66
N ASP A 102 1.12 7.04 8.88
CA ASP A 102 0.54 5.84 9.48
C ASP A 102 -0.75 5.40 8.80
N VAL A 103 -0.93 4.08 8.81
CA VAL A 103 -2.08 3.40 8.23
C VAL A 103 -2.70 2.48 9.28
N ALA A 104 -4.01 2.30 9.19
CA ALA A 104 -4.77 1.34 9.98
C ALA A 104 -5.16 0.15 9.11
N ALA A 105 -5.24 -1.06 9.70
CA ALA A 105 -5.72 -2.22 8.98
C ALA A 105 -7.18 -2.03 8.54
N ASP A 106 -7.49 -2.38 7.30
CA ASP A 106 -8.85 -2.58 6.81
C ASP A 106 -9.15 -4.08 6.80
N GLY A 107 -10.04 -4.50 7.69
CA GLY A 107 -10.39 -5.91 7.87
C GLY A 107 -11.21 -6.51 6.72
N THR A 108 -11.63 -5.69 5.75
CA THR A 108 -12.61 -6.04 4.72
C THR A 108 -11.96 -6.75 3.55
N ASN A 109 -12.53 -7.90 3.15
CA ASN A 109 -12.12 -8.67 1.97
C ASN A 109 -10.61 -8.94 1.89
N LYS A 110 -9.93 -9.10 3.02
CA LYS A 110 -8.49 -9.32 3.08
C LYS A 110 -8.09 -10.68 2.51
N ILE A 111 -7.06 -10.68 1.65
CA ILE A 111 -6.40 -11.92 1.24
C ILE A 111 -5.79 -12.57 2.49
N ASP A 112 -5.97 -13.89 2.63
CA ASP A 112 -5.33 -14.65 3.71
C ASP A 112 -3.82 -14.63 3.50
N THR A 113 -3.05 -14.46 4.58
CA THR A 113 -1.59 -14.36 4.51
C THR A 113 -0.93 -15.56 3.82
N LYS A 114 -1.55 -16.75 3.85
CA LYS A 114 -1.05 -17.93 3.13
C LYS A 114 -1.00 -17.73 1.61
N HIS A 115 -1.87 -16.87 1.06
CA HIS A 115 -1.93 -16.56 -0.37
C HIS A 115 -1.11 -15.31 -0.74
N LEU A 116 -0.58 -14.59 0.23
CA LEU A 116 0.31 -13.47 -0.02
C LEU A 116 1.75 -13.99 -0.22
N PRO A 117 2.49 -13.46 -1.21
CA PRO A 117 3.93 -13.68 -1.31
C PRO A 117 4.64 -13.29 -0.02
N SER A 118 5.77 -13.90 0.30
CA SER A 118 6.54 -13.59 1.52
C SER A 118 6.93 -12.11 1.62
N THR A 119 7.15 -11.46 0.47
CA THR A 119 7.49 -10.03 0.36
C THR A 119 6.28 -9.08 0.47
N CYS A 120 5.07 -9.61 0.66
CA CYS A 120 3.84 -8.83 0.79
C CYS A 120 3.03 -9.29 2.00
N ARG A 121 3.69 -9.42 3.15
CA ARG A 121 3.08 -9.82 4.44
C ARG A 121 3.34 -8.81 5.55
N ASP A 122 3.56 -7.55 5.18
CA ASP A 122 3.77 -6.49 6.16
C ASP A 122 2.49 -6.24 6.97
N ALA A 123 2.64 -6.07 8.28
CA ALA A 123 1.56 -5.61 9.13
C ALA A 123 1.34 -4.09 8.92
N SER A 124 0.12 -3.59 9.12
CA SER A 124 -0.17 -2.14 9.04
C SER A 124 0.69 -1.30 10.00
N SER A 125 1.09 -1.91 11.12
CA SER A 125 1.99 -1.32 12.12
C SER A 125 3.48 -1.40 11.77
N ALA A 126 3.85 -1.96 10.61
CA ALA A 126 5.24 -2.02 10.19
C ALA A 126 5.85 -0.60 10.14
N VAL A 127 7.08 -0.49 10.64
CA VAL A 127 7.79 0.79 10.81
C VAL A 127 9.03 0.82 9.92
N CYS A 128 9.46 2.02 9.56
CA CYS A 128 10.77 2.29 8.99
C CYS A 128 11.84 2.09 10.06
N ILE A 129 12.17 0.84 10.39
CA ILE A 129 13.35 0.54 11.19
C ILE A 129 14.59 0.74 10.31
N GLU A 130 15.46 1.67 10.71
CA GLU A 130 16.77 1.91 10.07
C GLU A 130 17.76 0.76 10.34
N THR A 131 17.44 -0.07 11.32
CA THR A 131 18.19 -1.26 11.70
C THR A 131 17.31 -2.48 11.46
N PRO A 132 17.78 -3.54 10.77
CA PRO A 132 17.04 -4.79 10.71
C PRO A 132 16.70 -5.23 12.14
N PRO A 133 15.48 -5.72 12.40
CA PRO A 133 15.18 -6.22 13.73
C PRO A 133 16.14 -7.38 13.96
N THR A 134 16.93 -7.29 15.02
CA THR A 134 17.75 -8.39 15.55
C THR A 134 16.81 -9.47 16.10
N ALA A 135 16.07 -10.12 15.22
CA ALA A 135 15.32 -11.32 15.53
C ALA A 135 15.99 -12.46 14.77
N PHE A 136 16.42 -13.47 15.53
CA PHE A 136 17.04 -14.74 15.11
C PHE A 136 18.59 -14.79 15.04
N TYR A 137 19.25 -14.52 16.16
CA TYR A 137 20.32 -15.41 16.64
C TYR A 137 20.01 -15.83 18.09
N LYS A 138 19.05 -16.75 18.23
CA LYS A 138 19.01 -17.71 19.35
C LYS A 138 18.95 -19.10 18.74
N ASN A 139 20.10 -19.52 18.25
CA ASN A 139 20.49 -20.91 18.05
C ASN A 139 21.99 -20.89 18.30
N THR A 140 22.45 -21.01 19.54
CA THR A 140 22.69 -22.25 20.29
C THR A 140 23.04 -21.87 21.72
#